data_AF-A0AAV8X7B3-F1
#
_entry.id   AF-A0AAV8X7B3-F1
#
_cell.length_a   1.000
_cell.length_b   1.000
_cell.length_c   1.000
_cell.angle_alpha   90.00
_cell.angle_beta   90.00
_cell.angle_gamma   90.00
#
_symmetry.space_group_name_H-M   'P 1'
#
loop_
_entity.id
_entity.type
_entity.pdbx_description
1 polymer ?
#
loop_
_entity_poly.entity_id
_entity_poly.type
_entity_poly.pdbx_seq_one_letter_code
_entity_poly.pdbx_strand_id
1 'polypeptide(L)' 'MILVSVRLLWVLANIKEVKEALEKNNLMFGTLETWLVYKLTDRQTYITDISNASATGFF' A
#
# COMPACT_ATOMS: atom_id res chain seq x y z
N MET A 1 18.24 6.58 -0.91
CA MET A 1 17.14 5.63 -1.20
C MET A 1 16.02 5.92 -0.21
N ILE A 2 14.91 6.51 -0.64
CA ILE A 2 13.77 6.77 0.26
C ILE A 2 12.91 5.51 0.27
N LEU A 3 12.79 4.86 1.43
CA LEU A 3 12.00 3.63 1.61
C LEU A 3 10.49 3.94 1.48
N VAL A 4 9.72 2.99 0.94
CA VAL A 4 8.26 3.14 0.79
C VAL A 4 7.57 3.27 2.15
N SER A 5 8.07 2.59 3.18
CA SER A 5 7.58 2.68 4.55
C SER A 5 7.55 4.12 5.11
N VAL A 6 8.53 4.97 4.78
CA VAL A 6 8.56 6.38 5.22
C VAL A 6 7.42 7.18 4.60
N ARG A 7 7.12 6.92 3.31
CA ARG A 7 5.99 7.56 2.62
C ARG A 7 4.66 7.08 3.20
N LEU A 8 4.55 5.79 3.51
CA LEU A 8 3.36 5.24 4.17
C LEU A 8 3.11 5.90 5.51
N LEU A 9 4.14 6.01 6.37
CA LEU A 9 4.03 6.67 7.67
C LEU A 9 3.58 8.13 7.54
N TRP A 10 4.15 8.86 6.57
CA TRP A 10 3.74 10.23 6.31
C TRP A 10 2.26 10.32 5.90
N VAL A 11 1.81 9.46 4.99
CA VAL A 11 0.41 9.43 4.54
C VAL A 11 -0.55 9.11 5.69
N LEU A 12 -0.21 8.12 6.54
CA LEU A 12 -1.01 7.77 7.72
C LEU A 12 -1.11 8.91 8.73
N ALA A 13 -0.06 9.73 8.87
CA ALA A 13 -0.03 10.83 9.83
C ALA A 13 -0.69 12.11 9.31
N ASN A 14 -0.67 12.36 8.00
CA ASN A 14 -1.03 13.67 7.43
C ASN A 14 -2.36 13.68 6.66
N ILE A 15 -2.87 12.52 6.23
CA ILE A 15 -4.12 12.45 5.44
C ILE A 15 -5.27 11.97 6.34
N LYS A 16 -6.23 12.85 6.60
CA LYS A 16 -7.37 12.58 7.52
C LYS A 16 -8.22 11.43 7.03
N GLU A 17 -8.50 11.38 5.74
CA GLU A 17 -9.32 10.35 5.08
C GLU A 17 -8.68 8.96 5.20
N VAL A 18 -7.35 8.90 5.15
CA VAL A 18 -6.58 7.67 5.36
C VAL A 18 -6.72 7.19 6.79
N LYS A 19 -6.67 8.10 7.77
CA LYS A 19 -6.88 7.76 9.18
C LYS A 19 -8.30 7.25 9.44
N GLU A 20 -9.32 7.90 8.88
CA GLU A 20 -10.71 7.44 8.97
C GLU A 20 -10.93 6.08 8.29
N ALA A 21 -10.26 5.83 7.16
CA ALA A 21 -10.31 4.54 6.48
C ALA A 21 -9.60 3.44 7.28
N LEU A 22 -8.50 3.76 7.97
CA LEU A 22 -7.80 2.86 8.88
C LEU A 22 -8.69 2.45 10.06
N GLU A 23 -9.37 3.41 10.70
CA GLU A 23 -10.32 3.14 11.81
C GLU A 23 -11.49 2.24 11.38
N LYS A 24 -11.86 2.28 10.09
CA LYS A 24 -12.92 1.46 9.48
C LYS A 24 -12.42 0.13 8.92
N ASN A 25 -11.14 -0.23 9.09
CA ASN A 25 -10.52 -1.38 8.44
C ASN A 25 -10.72 -1.43 6.91
N ASN A 26 -10.79 -0.28 6.26
CA ASN A 26 -11.07 -0.13 4.83
C ASN A 26 -9.86 0.44 4.07
N LEU A 27 -8.67 -0.08 4.37
CA LEU A 27 -7.41 0.37 3.78
C LEU A 27 -6.52 -0.80 3.41
N MET A 28 -5.88 -0.72 2.23
CA MET A 28 -4.91 -1.71 1.75
C MET A 28 -3.62 -0.99 1.34
N PHE A 29 -2.47 -1.60 1.59
CA PHE A 29 -1.15 -1.07 1.26
C PHE A 29 -0.44 -1.97 0.25
N GLY A 30 -0.20 -1.47 -0.96
CA GLY A 30 0.55 -2.18 -1.99
C GLY A 30 1.53 -1.27 -2.71
N THR A 31 2.46 -1.88 -3.43
CA THR A 31 3.27 -1.14 -4.40
C THR A 31 2.43 -0.79 -5.63
N LEU A 32 3.01 -0.06 -6.59
CA LEU A 32 2.31 0.27 -7.83
C LEU A 32 1.85 -0.98 -8.59
N GLU A 33 2.68 -2.03 -8.62
CA GLU A 33 2.38 -3.30 -9.27
C GLU A 33 1.16 -3.97 -8.62
N THR A 34 1.12 -4.05 -7.28
CA THR A 34 -0.03 -4.55 -6.53
C THR A 34 -1.31 -3.79 -6.87
N TRP A 35 -1.24 -2.47 -6.96
CA TRP A 35 -2.41 -1.65 -7.31
C TRP A 35 -2.90 -1.93 -8.73
N LEU A 36 -1.99 -2.10 -9.70
CA LEU A 36 -2.35 -2.42 -11.08
C LEU A 36 -3.01 -3.79 -11.18
N VAL A 37 -2.44 -4.83 -10.57
CA VAL A 37 -3.04 -6.17 -10.55
C VAL A 37 -4.42 -6.13 -9.92
N TYR A 38 -4.56 -5.44 -8.79
CA TYR A 38 -5.85 -5.28 -8.12
C TYR A 38 -6.89 -4.58 -8.99
N LYS A 39 -6.50 -3.53 -9.73
CA LYS A 39 -7.41 -2.84 -10.66
C LYS A 39 -7.79 -3.67 -11.88
N LEU A 40 -6.82 -4.37 -12.48
CA LEU A 40 -7.03 -5.17 -13.70
C LEU A 40 -7.80 -6.46 -13.45
N THR A 41 -7.78 -6.97 -12.21
CA THR A 41 -8.53 -8.17 -11.80
C THR A 41 -9.86 -7.83 -11.14
N ASP A 42 -10.42 -6.65 -11.42
CA ASP A 42 -11.66 -6.15 -10.82
C ASP A 42 -11.71 -6.34 -9.30
N ARG A 43 -10.61 -5.97 -8.63
CA ARG A 43 -10.45 -6.01 -7.17
C ARG A 43 -10.45 -7.43 -6.57
N GLN A 44 -10.26 -8.47 -7.36
CA GLN A 44 -10.25 -9.85 -6.88
C GLN A 44 -8.86 -10.37 -6.49
N THR A 45 -7.80 -9.85 -7.11
CA THR A 45 -6.42 -10.32 -6.85
C THR A 45 -5.58 -9.24 -6.18
N TYR A 46 -5.08 -9.53 -4.99
CA TYR A 46 -4.19 -8.65 -4.23
C TYR A 46 -2.87 -9.37 -3.93
N ILE A 47 -1.86 -9.10 -4.75
CA ILE A 47 -0.56 -9.78 -4.71
C ILE A 47 0.59 -8.80 -4.98
N THR A 48 1.79 -9.17 -4.56
CA THR A 48 3.05 -8.49 -4.92
C THR A 48 4.10 -9.57 -5.18
N ASP A 49 5.04 -9.30 -6.09
CA ASP A 49 6.22 -10.15 -6.22
C ASP A 49 7.28 -9.84 -5.14
N ILE A 50 8.24 -10.76 -4.98
CA ILE A 50 9.30 -10.67 -3.96
C ILE A 50 10.20 -9.44 -4.19
N SER A 51 10.48 -9.08 -5.44
CA SER A 51 11.34 -7.94 -5.75
C SER A 51 10.69 -6.63 -5.29
N ASN A 52 9.42 -6.42 -5.62
CA ASN A 52 8.69 -5.22 -5.17
C ASN A 52 8.47 -5.22 -3.65
N ALA A 53 8.24 -6.39 -3.04
CA ALA A 53 8.12 -6.51 -1.59
C ALA A 53 9.39 -6.06 -0.86
N SER A 54 10.57 -6.44 -1.36
CA SER A 54 11.87 -6.05 -0.76
C SER A 54 12.11 -4.54 -0.75
N ALA A 55 11.52 -3.80 -1.70
CA ALA A 55 11.65 -2.35 -1.77
C ALA A 55 10.75 -1.61 -0.77
N THR A 56 9.85 -2.32 -0.08
CA THR A 56 8.92 -1.69 0.87
C THR A 56 9.61 -1.23 2.15
N GLY A 57 10.70 -1.91 2.54
CA GLY A 57 11.35 -1.77 3.84
C GLY A 57 10.64 -2.54 4.97
N PHE A 58 9.68 -3.41 4.64
CA PHE A 58 9.03 -4.34 5.59
C PHE A 58 9.53 -5.78 5.49
N PHE A 59 10.17 -6.12 4.37
CA PHE A 59 10.70 -7.43 4.00
C PHE A 59 12.16 -7.27 3.59
#